data_AF-A0A0R0D7E2-F1
#
_entry.id   AF-A0A0R0D7E2-F1
#
_cell.length_a   1.000
_cell.length_b   1.000
_cell.length_c   1.000
_cell.angle_alpha   90.00
_cell.angle_beta   90.00
_cell.angle_gamma   90.00
#
_symmetry.space_group_name_H-M   'P 1'
#
loop_
_entity.id
_entity.type
_entity.pdbx_description
1 polymer ?
#
loop_
_entity_poly.entity_id
_entity_poly.type
_entity_poly.pdbx_seq_one_letter_code
_entity_poly.pdbx_strand_id
1 'polypeptide(L)'
;MPPQPLLVEPAPPCIPDAWECADGRALERVGSWLAQPAGLPTATDIMGQAFVDMWLGNRQHIATMHARAEALHDALARHVSALEQAPAGGAASPVCNEAYRHQRVLRHLVETQQLLLGPQAAGHPVAVRRDALRRLNALLETERTRSVQGDTLWWAGAG
;
A
#
# COMPACT_ATOMS: atom_id res chain seq x y z
N MET A 1 -19.20 -25.97 3.64
CA MET A 1 -18.28 -25.01 4.25
C MET A 1 -18.69 -23.61 3.82
N PRO A 2 -19.06 -22.70 4.73
CA PRO A 2 -19.18 -21.30 4.38
C PRO A 2 -17.78 -20.70 4.09
N PRO A 3 -17.66 -19.73 3.17
CA PRO A 3 -16.41 -19.01 2.96
C PRO A 3 -16.06 -18.22 4.22
N GLN A 4 -14.85 -18.42 4.75
CA GLN A 4 -14.35 -17.64 5.88
C GLN A 4 -14.23 -16.18 5.44
N PRO A 5 -14.81 -15.21 6.17
CA PRO A 5 -14.60 -13.80 5.86
C PRO A 5 -13.09 -13.52 5.96
N LEU A 6 -12.54 -12.89 4.91
CA LEU A 6 -11.20 -12.34 4.95
C LEU A 6 -11.11 -11.48 6.21
N LEU A 7 -10.36 -11.96 7.20
CA LEU A 7 -10.12 -11.26 8.45
C LEU A 7 -9.48 -9.93 8.07
N VAL A 8 -10.29 -8.87 8.05
CA VAL A 8 -9.80 -7.50 7.95
C VAL A 8 -9.05 -7.30 9.25
N GLU A 9 -7.74 -7.45 9.18
CA GLU A 9 -6.84 -7.19 10.29
C GLU A 9 -7.21 -5.81 10.86
N PRO A 10 -7.60 -5.74 12.15
CA PRO A 10 -8.01 -4.47 12.75
C PRO A 10 -6.81 -3.52 12.67
N ALA A 11 -7.05 -2.31 12.18
CA ALA A 11 -6.01 -1.28 12.14
C ALA A 11 -5.45 -1.11 13.55
N PRO A 12 -4.11 -1.14 13.73
CA PRO A 12 -3.52 -0.97 15.05
C PRO A 12 -3.97 0.36 15.65
N PRO A 13 -4.20 0.42 16.99
CA PRO A 13 -4.48 1.68 17.65
C PRO A 13 -3.37 2.69 17.33
N CYS A 14 -3.72 3.96 17.11
CA CYS A 14 -2.76 5.02 16.84
C CYS A 14 -1.99 5.40 18.10
N ILE A 15 -1.17 4.47 18.57
CA ILE A 15 -0.17 4.67 19.60
C ILE A 15 1.01 5.41 18.92
N PRO A 16 1.76 6.27 19.62
CA PRO A 16 2.99 6.87 19.08
C PRO A 16 3.97 5.84 18.48
N ASP A 17 4.00 4.59 18.99
CA ASP A 17 4.75 3.47 18.38
C ASP A 17 4.07 2.89 17.12
N ALA A 18 2.74 3.00 16.98
CA ALA A 18 2.06 2.72 15.72
C ALA A 18 2.37 3.77 14.65
N TRP A 19 3.15 4.81 14.95
CA TRP A 19 3.64 5.75 13.95
C TRP A 19 4.88 5.21 13.21
N GLU A 20 5.40 4.05 13.60
CA GLU A 20 6.19 3.16 12.73
C GLU A 20 5.38 2.63 11.52
N CYS A 21 4.07 2.90 11.43
CA CYS A 21 3.25 2.58 10.24
C CYS A 21 3.83 3.17 8.95
N ALA A 22 4.63 4.23 9.05
CA ALA A 22 5.43 4.70 7.94
C ALA A 22 6.64 3.79 7.69
N ASP A 23 6.41 2.72 6.92
CA ASP A 23 7.49 2.13 6.15
C ASP A 23 7.90 3.13 5.04
N GLY A 24 8.64 4.17 5.45
CA GLY A 24 9.15 5.22 4.57
C GLY A 24 10.00 4.61 3.46
N ARG A 25 10.63 3.45 3.70
CA ARG A 25 11.40 2.73 2.68
C ARG A 25 10.50 2.17 1.59
N ALA A 26 9.33 1.64 1.93
CA ALA A 26 8.36 1.21 0.93
C ALA A 26 7.84 2.41 0.12
N LEU A 27 7.55 3.53 0.79
CA LEU A 27 7.09 4.75 0.14
C LEU A 27 8.13 5.34 -0.82
N GLU A 28 9.38 5.48 -0.38
CA GLU A 28 10.51 5.93 -1.20
C GLU A 28 10.78 4.99 -2.38
N ARG A 29 10.76 3.68 -2.14
CA ARG A 29 11.06 2.68 -3.17
C ARG A 29 10.00 2.65 -4.26
N VAL A 30 8.72 2.71 -3.89
CA VAL A 30 7.64 2.80 -4.88
C VAL A 30 7.68 4.16 -5.60
N GLY A 31 7.99 5.25 -4.90
CA GLY A 31 8.18 6.58 -5.51
C GLY A 31 9.28 6.57 -6.58
N SER A 32 10.40 5.90 -6.32
CA SER A 32 11.49 5.70 -7.29
C SER A 32 11.01 4.96 -8.56
N TRP A 33 10.20 3.92 -8.41
CA TRP A 33 9.63 3.17 -9.54
C TRP A 33 8.60 3.96 -10.35
N LEU A 34 7.84 4.83 -9.67
CA LEU A 34 6.89 5.72 -10.32
C LEU A 34 7.60 6.82 -11.12
N ALA A 35 8.68 7.39 -10.58
CA ALA A 35 9.47 8.43 -11.23
C ALA A 35 10.19 7.94 -12.48
N GLN A 36 10.65 6.67 -12.49
CA GLN A 36 11.41 6.11 -13.61
C GLN A 36 10.82 4.76 -14.06
N PRO A 37 10.35 4.61 -15.31
CA PRO A 37 9.85 3.34 -15.83
C PRO A 37 10.85 2.18 -15.73
N ALA A 38 12.15 2.49 -15.82
CA ALA A 38 13.24 1.53 -15.66
C ALA A 38 13.59 1.22 -14.18
N GLY A 39 12.88 1.79 -13.21
CA GLY A 39 13.15 1.60 -11.79
C GLY A 39 12.80 0.20 -11.29
N LEU A 40 11.96 -0.55 -12.02
CA LEU A 40 11.67 -1.96 -11.72
C LEU A 40 12.75 -2.87 -12.29
N PRO A 41 13.23 -3.87 -11.53
CA PRO A 41 14.13 -4.88 -12.06
C PRO A 41 13.51 -5.66 -13.21
N THR A 42 14.34 -6.08 -14.17
CA THR A 42 13.90 -6.83 -15.34
C THR A 42 13.34 -8.19 -14.95
N ALA A 43 12.16 -8.52 -15.47
CA ALA A 43 11.58 -9.84 -15.31
C ALA A 43 12.41 -10.89 -16.04
N THR A 44 12.74 -11.98 -15.34
CA THR A 44 13.51 -13.11 -15.89
C THR A 44 12.64 -14.34 -16.17
N ASP A 45 11.38 -14.33 -15.74
CA ASP A 45 10.42 -15.41 -15.93
C ASP A 45 8.98 -14.91 -16.08
N ILE A 46 8.06 -15.84 -16.35
CA ILE A 46 6.64 -15.57 -16.58
C ILE A 46 5.97 -14.93 -15.37
N MET A 47 6.36 -15.28 -14.13
CA MET A 47 5.74 -14.70 -12.93
C MET A 47 6.21 -13.27 -12.68
N GLY A 48 7.49 -13.01 -12.91
CA GLY A 48 8.05 -11.66 -12.93
C GLY A 48 7.36 -10.79 -13.97
N GLN A 49 7.14 -11.34 -15.17
CA GLN A 49 6.44 -10.60 -16.24
C GLN A 49 4.99 -10.30 -15.86
N ALA A 50 4.27 -11.26 -15.27
CA ALA A 50 2.90 -11.03 -14.79
C ALA A 50 2.83 -9.91 -13.73
N PHE A 51 3.85 -9.78 -12.88
CA PHE A 51 3.95 -8.65 -11.95
C PHE A 51 4.18 -7.32 -12.68
N VAL A 52 5.06 -7.29 -13.68
CA VAL A 52 5.34 -6.07 -14.46
C VAL A 52 4.08 -5.61 -15.20
N ASP A 53 3.35 -6.53 -15.84
CA ASP A 53 2.11 -6.21 -16.56
C ASP A 53 1.05 -5.65 -15.61
N MET A 54 0.91 -6.26 -14.44
CA MET A 54 0.01 -5.81 -13.38
C MET A 54 0.40 -4.43 -12.82
N TRP A 55 1.70 -4.18 -12.61
CA TRP A 55 2.22 -2.87 -12.23
C TRP A 55 1.87 -1.81 -13.28
N LEU A 56 2.13 -2.08 -14.56
CA LEU A 56 1.87 -1.15 -15.66
C LEU A 56 0.37 -0.84 -15.77
N GLY A 57 -0.50 -1.84 -15.67
CA GLY A 57 -1.95 -1.66 -15.70
C GLY A 57 -2.51 -0.85 -14.52
N ASN A 58 -1.85 -0.92 -13.36
CA ASN A 58 -2.27 -0.21 -12.15
C ASN A 58 -1.46 1.07 -11.85
N ARG A 59 -0.49 1.43 -12.71
CA ARG A 59 0.52 2.47 -12.41
C ARG A 59 -0.09 3.80 -11.99
N GLN A 60 -1.12 4.26 -12.70
CA GLN A 60 -1.79 5.52 -12.39
C GLN A 60 -2.49 5.46 -11.02
N HIS A 61 -3.16 4.35 -10.72
CA HIS A 61 -3.84 4.17 -9.44
C HIS A 61 -2.84 4.11 -8.28
N ILE A 62 -1.73 3.38 -8.47
CA ILE A 62 -0.64 3.31 -7.51
C ILE A 62 0.00 4.69 -7.31
N ALA A 63 0.16 5.50 -8.36
CA ALA A 63 0.66 6.87 -8.25
C ALA A 63 -0.25 7.75 -7.37
N THR A 64 -1.57 7.67 -7.55
CA THR A 64 -2.53 8.40 -6.71
C THR A 64 -2.46 7.96 -5.25
N MET A 65 -2.40 6.64 -5.00
CA MET A 65 -2.26 6.11 -3.64
C MET A 65 -0.93 6.52 -3.01
N HIS A 66 0.18 6.50 -3.77
CA HIS A 66 1.49 6.93 -3.31
C HIS A 66 1.50 8.40 -2.92
N ALA A 67 0.99 9.30 -3.77
CA ALA A 67 0.91 10.72 -3.46
C ALA A 67 0.03 11.01 -2.23
N ARG A 68 -1.08 10.27 -2.06
CA ARG A 68 -1.91 10.36 -0.84
C ARG A 68 -1.15 9.85 0.37
N ALA A 69 -0.47 8.71 0.27
CA ALA A 69 0.33 8.17 1.35
C ALA A 69 1.45 9.12 1.77
N GLU A 70 2.10 9.79 0.81
CA GLU A 70 3.16 10.78 1.05
C GLU A 70 2.61 12.02 1.76
N ALA A 71 1.51 12.60 1.26
CA ALA A 71 0.87 13.74 1.89
C ALA A 71 0.39 13.43 3.32
N LEU A 72 -0.14 12.22 3.54
CA LEU A 72 -0.54 11.74 4.86
C LEU A 72 0.68 11.51 5.76
N HIS A 73 1.77 10.96 5.23
CA HIS A 73 3.02 10.78 5.96
C HIS A 73 3.61 12.13 6.41
N ASP A 74 3.67 13.12 5.54
CA ASP A 74 4.14 14.48 5.86
C ASP A 74 3.22 15.19 6.87
N ALA A 75 1.90 15.02 6.74
CA ALA A 75 0.94 15.58 7.68
C ALA A 75 1.08 14.94 9.07
N LEU A 76 1.32 13.64 9.14
CA LEU A 76 1.57 12.91 10.39
C LEU A 76 2.92 13.31 10.99
N ALA A 77 3.99 13.37 10.20
CA ALA A 77 5.32 13.81 10.64
C ALA A 77 5.26 15.21 11.30
N ARG A 78 4.53 16.15 10.68
CA ARG A 78 4.30 17.49 11.25
C ARG A 78 3.48 17.44 12.55
N HIS A 79 2.49 16.56 12.66
CA HIS A 79 1.73 16.37 13.90
C HIS A 79 2.59 15.78 15.01
N VAL A 80 3.51 14.86 14.72
CA VAL A 80 4.45 14.28 15.69
C VAL A 80 5.29 15.37 16.33
N SER A 81 5.92 16.20 15.49
CA SER A 81 6.75 17.32 15.96
C SER A 81 5.96 18.33 16.80
N ALA A 82 4.65 18.45 16.59
CA ALA A 82 3.77 19.30 17.38
C ALA A 82 3.30 18.64 18.69
N LEU A 83 3.06 17.32 18.69
CA LEU A 83 2.58 16.54 19.84
C LEU A 83 3.69 16.19 20.85
N GLU A 84 4.96 16.17 20.46
CA GLU A 84 6.09 16.16 21.41
C GLU A 84 6.06 17.35 22.39
N GLN A 85 5.17 18.34 22.18
CA GLN A 85 4.92 19.48 23.07
C GLN A 85 3.58 19.42 23.85
N ALA A 86 2.77 18.35 23.76
CA ALA A 86 1.45 18.26 24.41
C ALA A 86 1.10 16.83 24.91
N PRO A 87 0.27 16.66 25.97
CA PRO A 87 0.01 15.35 26.55
C PRO A 87 -0.91 14.49 25.67
N ALA A 88 -0.57 13.20 25.61
CA ALA A 88 -1.19 12.19 24.75
C ALA A 88 -2.65 11.88 25.12
N GLY A 89 -3.55 12.00 24.14
CA GLY A 89 -4.90 11.48 24.26
C GLY A 89 -5.67 11.64 22.96
N GLY A 90 -6.07 10.53 22.34
CA GLY A 90 -7.04 10.58 21.25
C GLY A 90 -7.08 9.32 20.38
N ALA A 91 -8.27 8.78 20.19
CA ALA A 91 -8.57 7.63 19.33
C ALA A 91 -8.02 7.78 17.90
N ALA A 92 -7.82 6.65 17.22
CA ALA A 92 -7.31 6.58 15.85
C ALA A 92 -8.10 7.49 14.90
N SER A 93 -7.46 8.58 14.45
CA SER A 93 -8.06 9.48 13.46
C SER A 93 -8.33 8.71 12.15
N PRO A 94 -9.45 8.97 11.45
CA PRO A 94 -9.71 8.41 10.11
C PRO A 94 -8.53 8.56 9.14
N VAL A 95 -7.75 9.63 9.31
CA VAL A 95 -6.52 9.93 8.57
C VAL A 95 -5.44 8.86 8.79
N CYS A 96 -5.27 8.38 10.02
CA CYS A 96 -4.31 7.32 10.35
C CYS A 96 -4.73 5.97 9.72
N ASN A 97 -6.03 5.69 9.66
CA ASN A 97 -6.55 4.48 9.02
C ASN A 97 -6.37 4.50 7.49
N GLU A 98 -6.44 5.67 6.86
CA GLU A 98 -6.13 5.80 5.43
C GLU A 98 -4.64 5.68 5.15
N ALA A 99 -3.79 6.34 5.96
CA ALA A 99 -2.35 6.24 5.86
C ALA A 99 -1.88 4.79 5.96
N TYR A 100 -2.34 4.06 6.99
CA TYR A 100 -2.03 2.65 7.19
C TYR A 100 -2.42 1.78 6.01
N ARG A 101 -3.60 2.02 5.42
CA ARG A 101 -4.08 1.24 4.27
C ARG A 101 -3.20 1.43 3.04
N HIS A 102 -2.92 2.68 2.67
CA HIS A 102 -2.05 2.93 1.52
C HIS A 102 -0.64 2.39 1.76
N GLN A 103 -0.07 2.59 2.95
CA GLN A 103 1.24 2.05 3.32
C GLN A 103 1.28 0.52 3.25
N ARG A 104 0.23 -0.17 3.71
CA ARG A 104 0.11 -1.62 3.60
C ARG A 104 0.15 -2.10 2.15
N VAL A 105 -0.52 -1.39 1.23
CA VAL A 105 -0.47 -1.71 -0.20
C VAL A 105 0.95 -1.51 -0.75
N LEU A 106 1.58 -0.37 -0.45
CA LEU A 106 2.95 -0.06 -0.90
C LEU A 106 3.96 -1.11 -0.38
N ARG A 107 3.85 -1.52 0.88
CA ARG A 107 4.69 -2.57 1.47
C ARG A 107 4.52 -3.90 0.75
N HIS A 108 3.28 -4.36 0.54
CA HIS A 108 3.01 -5.62 -0.18
C HIS A 108 3.52 -5.56 -1.62
N LEU A 109 3.49 -4.39 -2.23
CA LEU A 109 3.98 -4.17 -3.58
C LEU A 109 5.52 -4.35 -3.64
N VAL A 110 6.25 -3.84 -2.64
CA VAL A 110 7.70 -4.06 -2.50
C VAL A 110 8.04 -5.50 -2.16
N GLU A 111 7.34 -6.13 -1.22
CA GLU A 111 7.54 -7.54 -0.86
C GLU A 111 7.31 -8.48 -2.06
N THR A 112 6.23 -8.24 -2.81
CA THR A 112 5.89 -9.03 -4.00
C THR A 112 6.94 -8.83 -5.09
N GLN A 113 7.43 -7.60 -5.29
CA GLN A 113 8.53 -7.33 -6.21
C GLN A 113 9.79 -8.11 -5.81
N GLN A 114 10.16 -8.16 -4.53
CA GLN A 114 11.34 -8.91 -4.08
C GLN A 114 11.17 -10.43 -4.33
N LEU A 115 9.99 -10.98 -4.06
CA LEU A 115 9.71 -12.40 -4.30
C LEU A 115 9.68 -12.78 -5.78
N LEU A 116 9.31 -11.85 -6.66
CA LEU A 116 9.09 -12.13 -8.08
C LEU A 116 10.24 -11.68 -8.98
N LEU A 117 10.92 -10.62 -8.62
CA LEU A 117 11.95 -9.94 -9.43
C LEU A 117 13.26 -9.75 -8.65
N GLY A 118 13.32 -10.15 -7.38
CA GLY A 118 14.54 -10.08 -6.59
C GLY A 118 15.58 -11.13 -6.99
N PRO A 119 16.82 -11.01 -6.48
CA PRO A 119 17.92 -11.92 -6.82
C PRO A 119 17.64 -13.38 -6.42
N GLN A 120 16.75 -13.61 -5.45
CA GLN A 120 16.35 -14.95 -4.98
C GLN A 120 15.02 -15.43 -5.59
N ALA A 121 14.45 -14.72 -6.56
CA ALA A 121 13.15 -15.04 -7.17
C ALA A 121 13.05 -16.50 -7.65
N ALA A 122 14.11 -17.00 -8.28
CA ALA A 122 14.17 -18.38 -8.79
C ALA A 122 14.19 -19.46 -7.68
N GLY A 123 14.61 -19.09 -6.46
CA GLY A 123 14.65 -20.00 -5.31
C GLY A 123 13.32 -20.11 -4.57
N HIS A 124 12.38 -19.19 -4.81
CA HIS A 124 11.09 -19.23 -4.13
C HIS A 124 10.13 -20.24 -4.77
N PRO A 125 9.36 -21.00 -3.96
CA PRO A 125 8.36 -21.91 -4.49
C PRO A 125 7.32 -21.16 -5.34
N VAL A 126 6.97 -21.74 -6.48
CA VAL A 126 5.93 -21.26 -7.40
C VAL A 126 4.61 -20.93 -6.70
N ALA A 127 4.23 -21.74 -5.71
CA ALA A 127 3.01 -21.51 -4.91
C ALA A 127 3.08 -20.20 -4.11
N VAL A 128 4.23 -19.88 -3.50
CA VAL A 128 4.44 -18.66 -2.70
C VAL A 128 4.41 -17.43 -3.60
N ARG A 129 5.13 -17.48 -4.72
CA ARG A 129 5.17 -16.41 -5.73
C ARG A 129 3.77 -16.10 -6.28
N ARG A 130 3.01 -17.14 -6.62
CA ARG A 130 1.62 -17.00 -7.09
C ARG A 130 0.70 -16.45 -6.01
N ASP A 131 0.88 -16.85 -4.77
CA ASP A 131 0.06 -16.38 -3.66
C ASP A 131 0.29 -14.90 -3.36
N ALA A 132 1.55 -14.45 -3.34
CA ALA A 132 1.92 -13.05 -3.21
C ALA A 132 1.26 -12.18 -4.30
N LEU A 133 1.34 -12.61 -5.56
CA LEU A 133 0.73 -11.89 -6.68
C LEU A 133 -0.80 -11.79 -6.54
N ARG A 134 -1.46 -12.88 -6.13
CA ARG A 134 -2.92 -12.87 -5.90
C ARG A 134 -3.33 -11.95 -4.76
N ARG A 135 -2.58 -11.95 -3.65
CA ARG A 135 -2.84 -11.05 -2.51
C ARG A 135 -2.69 -9.60 -2.91
N LEU A 136 -1.62 -9.25 -3.64
CA LEU A 136 -1.40 -7.89 -4.12
C LEU A 136 -2.54 -7.42 -5.04
N ASN A 137 -2.98 -8.25 -5.99
CA ASN A 137 -4.12 -7.93 -6.85
C ASN A 137 -5.42 -7.69 -6.06
N ALA A 138 -5.70 -8.52 -5.06
CA ALA A 138 -6.88 -8.34 -4.22
C ALA A 138 -6.84 -7.03 -3.42
N LEU A 139 -5.65 -6.63 -2.95
CA LEU A 139 -5.47 -5.36 -2.24
C LEU A 139 -5.69 -4.15 -3.17
N LEU A 140 -5.10 -4.17 -4.37
CA LEU A 140 -5.27 -3.11 -5.35
C LEU A 140 -6.73 -2.95 -5.77
N GLU A 141 -7.45 -4.04 -6.02
CA GLU A 141 -8.87 -3.97 -6.39
C GLU A 141 -9.75 -3.46 -5.24
N THR A 142 -9.40 -3.81 -4.00
CA THR A 142 -10.11 -3.31 -2.81
C THR A 142 -10.00 -1.79 -2.69
N GLU A 143 -8.79 -1.24 -2.85
CA GLU A 143 -8.58 0.22 -2.78
C GLU A 143 -9.17 0.96 -4.00
N ARG A 144 -9.17 0.32 -5.17
CA ARG A 144 -9.84 0.84 -6.36
C ARG A 144 -11.36 0.97 -6.15
N THR A 145 -11.98 -0.08 -5.62
CA THR A 145 -13.42 -0.10 -5.33
C THR A 145 -13.78 0.97 -4.29
N ARG A 146 -12.96 1.13 -3.26
CA ARG A 146 -13.15 2.17 -2.23
C ARG A 146 -12.99 3.58 -2.78
N SER A 147 -12.04 3.79 -3.68
CA SER A 147 -11.84 5.10 -4.33
C SER A 147 -13.09 5.51 -5.10
N VAL A 148 -13.67 4.59 -5.89
CA VAL A 148 -14.92 4.82 -6.63
C VAL A 148 -16.09 5.07 -5.69
N GLN A 149 -16.23 4.31 -4.60
CA GLN A 149 -17.28 4.53 -3.60
C GLN A 149 -17.14 5.88 -2.89
N GLY A 150 -15.91 6.27 -2.55
CA GLY A 150 -15.59 7.58 -1.98
C GLY A 150 -16.02 8.70 -2.91
N ASP A 151 -15.62 8.67 -4.18
CA ASP A 151 -16.04 9.67 -5.17
C ASP A 151 -17.56 9.71 -5.33
N THR A 152 -18.23 8.55 -5.36
CA THR A 152 -19.70 8.47 -5.50
C THR A 152 -20.43 9.08 -4.30
N LEU A 153 -19.93 8.88 -3.07
CA LEU A 153 -20.51 9.48 -1.86
C LEU A 153 -20.38 11.01 -1.83
N TRP A 154 -19.31 11.56 -2.41
CA TRP A 154 -19.15 13.01 -2.54
C TRP A 154 -20.11 13.62 -3.56
N TRP A 155 -20.43 12.93 -4.66
CA TRP A 155 -21.43 13.37 -5.62
C TRP A 155 -22.87 13.29 -5.09
N ALA A 156 -23.18 12.32 -4.25
CA ALA A 156 -24.53 12.15 -3.68
C ALA A 156 -24.89 13.16 -2.57
N GLY A 157 -23.90 13.83 -1.97
CA GLY A 157 -24.09 14.85 -0.93
C GLY A 157 -24.19 16.29 -1.44
N ALA A 158 -24.10 16.52 -2.75
CA ALA A 158 -24.07 17.86 -3.37
C ALA A 158 -25.39 18.27 -4.05
N GLY A 159 -26.51 17.68 -3.65
CA GLY A 159 -27.86 17.94 -4.20
C GLY A 159 -28.78 18.66 -3.24
#